data_AF-A0A0U1NHJ9-F1
#
_entry.id   AF-A0A0U1NHJ9-F1
#
_cell.length_a   1.000
_cell.length_b   1.000
_cell.length_c   1.000
_cell.angle_alpha   90.00
_cell.angle_beta   90.00
_cell.angle_gamma   90.00
#
_symmetry.space_group_name_H-M   'P 1'
#
loop_
_entity.id
_entity.type
_entity.pdbx_description
1 polymer ?
#
loop_
_entity_poly.entity_id
_entity_poly.type
_entity_poly.pdbx_seq_one_letter_code
_entity_poly.pdbx_strand_id
1 'polypeptide(L)'
;MSDYTLDWASVAGIDGETTTLSNGSSDVAVVIDTPSNGTGAVTEVTEFNGVQALTSEHADQPNVASLSFSAPITDVTFNLLDIDRSNADGWGDTVTIIARDADGNELPVTFSNVTDAQSVDGNSITGVAELFEAPPVGVTISGAVKTLQIIHVKSETNLPASGIIGISEIGFNLVVNEDPDGYVDGTNDDDLIDHRFEDIDGDEIDDADALLPRAQPNDDVVLAGAGNDTVYAADGSDDVFGGEGNDLLRGGAGKDYVSGGAGDDALYGDDGADSLVGGVGDDTLDGGLGRDVLSGGLGNDSLIGGGGFDILTGGFGADDLQGNDGDDTLIGGAGGDTLRGGDGNDTLVGGRTDISQVIDFNGLEIGEILTTQLAHQGFTVSSGNPKTPVMVFDSAQPTGGDTDLASDTLGKVLILSEDRDKNDPDDNAAGGSFIFDFDGPSTVHSLTLFDVESGATVSLFDDQGVLLSVQTISTDDGEAITLDIDQSGAAQMVVTLHGSGAIDNLSLTVDNAEGDLGDKLMGGAGDDVLTGGAGADTIDGGDDRDVIVGGTAGDVVTGGTGSSTANDADDIDILDLRGLGPFRVVQHSLDADENSTSGRVEFLDTDGTVTHSLAYAEIEQI
;
A
#
# COMPACT_ATOMS: atom_id res chain seq x y z
N MET A 1 19.41 23.88 -12.75
CA MET A 1 20.26 24.96 -12.20
C MET A 1 20.41 24.63 -10.73
N SER A 2 21.57 24.87 -10.11
CA SER A 2 21.73 24.60 -8.69
C SER A 2 20.98 25.65 -7.87
N ASP A 3 20.25 25.22 -6.85
CA ASP A 3 19.50 26.10 -5.94
C ASP A 3 20.40 26.74 -4.89
N TYR A 4 21.54 26.09 -4.60
CA TYR A 4 22.58 26.57 -3.72
C TYR A 4 23.92 26.63 -4.44
N THR A 5 24.71 27.65 -4.07
CA THR A 5 26.09 27.80 -4.51
C THR A 5 26.95 28.10 -3.29
N LEU A 6 27.90 27.22 -2.99
CA LEU A 6 29.00 27.52 -2.06
C LEU A 6 30.04 28.36 -2.81
N ASP A 7 29.88 29.68 -2.74
CA ASP A 7 30.86 30.64 -3.24
C ASP A 7 31.97 30.85 -2.21
N TRP A 8 33.19 30.46 -2.55
CA TRP A 8 34.37 30.60 -1.70
C TRP A 8 34.62 32.05 -1.24
N ALA A 9 34.21 33.06 -2.02
CA ALA A 9 34.32 34.46 -1.62
C ALA A 9 33.45 34.82 -0.41
N SER A 10 32.41 34.03 -0.13
CA SER A 10 31.42 34.24 0.93
C SER A 10 31.60 33.33 2.15
N VAL A 11 32.52 32.37 2.08
CA VAL A 11 32.80 31.41 3.15
C VAL A 11 33.36 32.11 4.39
N ALA A 12 32.80 31.81 5.56
CA ALA A 12 33.20 32.41 6.82
C ALA A 12 34.64 32.02 7.24
N GLY A 13 35.00 30.75 6.99
CA GLY A 13 36.30 30.13 7.23
C GLY A 13 36.31 28.67 6.76
N ILE A 14 37.50 28.05 6.69
CA ILE A 14 37.70 26.69 6.13
C ILE A 14 38.20 25.63 7.16
N ASP A 15 38.32 26.00 8.44
CA ASP A 15 38.83 25.13 9.51
C ASP A 15 37.84 25.01 10.67
N GLY A 16 36.78 24.22 10.44
CA GLY A 16 35.73 23.93 11.42
C GLY A 16 34.72 25.07 11.62
N GLU A 17 34.80 26.13 10.81
CA GLU A 17 33.79 27.18 10.79
C GLU A 17 32.60 26.78 9.92
N THR A 18 31.41 27.11 10.41
CA THR A 18 30.15 26.84 9.71
C THR A 18 29.82 28.01 8.79
N THR A 19 29.60 27.73 7.51
CA THR A 19 29.03 28.67 6.55
C THR A 19 27.57 28.28 6.30
N THR A 20 26.64 29.21 6.53
CA THR A 20 25.22 29.00 6.23
C THR A 20 24.89 29.62 4.88
N LEU A 21 24.31 28.82 3.99
CA LEU A 21 23.83 29.23 2.68
C LEU A 21 22.30 29.24 2.71
N SER A 22 21.70 30.26 2.10
CA SER A 22 20.24 30.45 2.06
C SER A 22 19.82 30.79 0.64
N ASN A 23 18.77 30.13 0.13
CA ASN A 23 18.17 30.44 -1.17
C ASN A 23 16.90 31.31 -1.05
N GLY A 24 16.49 31.63 0.18
CA GLY A 24 15.28 32.40 0.49
C GLY A 24 14.11 31.56 1.03
N SER A 25 14.13 30.24 0.84
CA SER A 25 13.10 29.30 1.34
C SER A 25 13.65 28.37 2.43
N SER A 26 14.90 27.92 2.31
CA SER A 26 15.56 27.04 3.29
C SER A 26 17.03 27.42 3.50
N ASP A 27 17.59 26.94 4.60
CA ASP A 27 18.97 27.18 5.00
C ASP A 27 19.73 25.85 5.06
N VAL A 28 20.92 25.81 4.45
CA VAL A 28 21.85 24.68 4.55
C VAL A 28 23.17 25.17 5.15
N ALA A 29 23.59 24.54 6.24
CA ALA A 29 24.88 24.82 6.86
C ALA A 29 25.92 23.83 6.35
N VAL A 30 27.07 24.35 5.92
CA VAL A 30 28.24 23.55 5.55
C VAL A 30 29.38 23.82 6.53
N VAL A 31 29.97 22.76 7.04
CA VAL A 31 31.22 22.81 7.81
C VAL A 31 32.34 22.35 6.91
N ILE A 32 33.35 23.20 6.75
CA ILE A 32 34.56 22.90 5.98
C ILE A 32 35.69 22.65 6.96
N ASP A 33 36.41 21.55 6.80
CA ASP A 33 37.58 21.21 7.60
C ASP A 33 38.77 20.88 6.69
N THR A 34 39.87 21.63 6.85
CA THR A 34 41.12 21.48 6.11
C THR A 34 42.28 21.19 7.05
N PRO A 35 42.31 20.01 7.72
CA PRO A 35 43.24 19.74 8.79
C PRO A 35 44.71 19.92 8.36
N SER A 36 45.44 20.77 9.09
CA SER A 36 46.87 21.00 8.80
C SER A 36 47.67 19.70 8.98
N ASN A 37 48.40 19.27 7.95
CA ASN A 37 49.20 18.04 8.00
C ASN A 37 50.62 18.22 8.57
N GLY A 38 50.91 19.36 9.22
CA GLY A 38 52.16 19.59 9.95
C GLY A 38 53.44 19.64 9.10
N THR A 39 53.33 19.58 7.77
CA THR A 39 54.46 19.54 6.82
C THR A 39 54.58 20.78 5.92
N GLY A 40 53.77 21.83 6.17
CA GLY A 40 53.83 23.09 5.42
C GLY A 40 52.96 23.13 4.16
N ALA A 41 52.07 22.15 3.99
CA ALA A 41 51.01 22.22 2.99
C ALA A 41 49.97 23.26 3.41
N VAL A 42 49.46 24.02 2.45
CA VAL A 42 48.52 25.12 2.69
C VAL A 42 47.26 24.85 1.88
N THR A 43 46.12 24.85 2.55
CA THR A 43 44.81 24.94 1.92
C THR A 43 44.24 26.31 2.29
N GLU A 44 43.86 27.10 1.30
CA GLU A 44 43.38 28.46 1.51
C GLU A 44 42.40 28.88 0.41
N VAL A 45 41.58 29.90 0.70
CA VAL A 45 40.71 30.51 -0.30
C VAL A 45 41.46 31.65 -0.98
N THR A 46 41.77 31.51 -2.27
CA THR A 46 42.50 32.52 -3.04
C THR A 46 41.99 32.63 -4.49
N GLU A 47 42.24 33.79 -5.10
CA GLU A 47 41.92 34.02 -6.51
C GLU A 47 42.90 33.25 -7.39
N PHE A 48 42.39 32.27 -8.12
CA PHE A 48 43.14 31.42 -9.06
C PHE A 48 42.58 31.60 -10.47
N ASN A 49 43.40 32.09 -11.40
CA ASN A 49 43.03 32.40 -12.79
C ASN A 49 41.73 33.22 -12.95
N GLY A 50 41.48 34.14 -12.02
CA GLY A 50 40.31 35.03 -12.03
C GLY A 50 39.05 34.43 -11.40
N VAL A 51 39.14 33.25 -10.77
CA VAL A 51 38.07 32.59 -10.03
C VAL A 51 38.47 32.49 -8.55
N GLN A 52 37.57 32.82 -7.62
CA GLN A 52 37.81 32.51 -6.22
C GLN A 52 37.68 31.00 -5.99
N ALA A 53 38.75 30.39 -5.50
CA ALA A 53 38.84 28.94 -5.40
C ALA A 53 39.40 28.52 -4.04
N LEU A 54 38.97 27.35 -3.57
CA LEU A 54 39.71 26.64 -2.53
C LEU A 54 40.96 26.05 -3.18
N THR A 55 42.11 26.62 -2.87
CA THR A 55 43.39 26.19 -3.42
C THR A 55 44.15 25.35 -2.42
N SER A 56 44.94 24.41 -2.95
CA SER A 56 45.81 23.56 -2.15
C SER A 56 47.20 23.54 -2.77
N GLU A 57 48.22 23.90 -1.98
CA GLU A 57 49.62 23.90 -2.38
C GLU A 57 50.54 23.11 -1.42
N HIS A 58 51.72 22.73 -1.93
CA HIS A 58 52.83 22.18 -1.12
C HIS A 58 52.48 20.89 -0.34
N ALA A 59 51.73 19.98 -0.96
CA ALA A 59 51.27 18.73 -0.36
C ALA A 59 52.38 17.64 -0.30
N ASP A 60 53.17 17.62 0.77
CA ASP A 60 54.09 16.48 1.05
C ASP A 60 53.36 15.23 1.58
N GLN A 61 52.12 15.42 2.03
CA GLN A 61 51.12 14.43 2.42
C GLN A 61 49.78 14.80 1.75
N PRO A 62 48.79 13.89 1.68
CA PRO A 62 47.46 14.23 1.20
C PRO A 62 46.91 15.48 1.90
N ASN A 63 46.50 16.48 1.11
CA ASN A 63 45.69 17.58 1.60
C ASN A 63 44.23 17.16 1.43
N VAL A 64 43.49 17.14 2.53
CA VAL A 64 42.09 16.74 2.55
C VAL A 64 41.26 17.94 2.90
N ALA A 65 40.36 18.35 2.01
CA ALA A 65 39.26 19.23 2.34
C ALA A 65 38.02 18.38 2.56
N SER A 66 37.46 18.42 3.77
CA SER A 66 36.20 17.73 4.10
C SER A 66 35.08 18.76 4.25
N LEU A 67 33.98 18.52 3.55
CA LEU A 67 32.76 19.31 3.64
C LEU A 67 31.67 18.41 4.23
N SER A 68 31.01 18.89 5.28
CA SER A 68 29.87 18.23 5.92
C SER A 68 28.66 19.13 5.86
N PHE A 69 27.55 18.62 5.34
CA PHE A 69 26.31 19.38 5.14
C PHE A 69 25.29 19.08 6.25
N SER A 70 24.57 20.10 6.73
CA SER A 70 23.56 19.94 7.78
C SER A 70 22.40 19.05 7.35
N ALA A 71 22.10 19.00 6.05
CA ALA A 71 21.13 18.12 5.41
C ALA A 71 21.74 17.47 4.15
N PRO A 72 21.22 16.33 3.67
CA PRO A 72 21.65 15.73 2.40
C PRO A 72 21.44 16.69 1.22
N ILE A 73 22.34 16.65 0.24
CA ILE A 73 22.29 17.48 -0.97
C ILE A 73 22.35 16.62 -2.23
N THR A 74 21.84 17.09 -3.36
CA THR A 74 21.90 16.38 -4.65
C THR A 74 22.47 17.28 -5.76
N ASP A 75 22.67 16.72 -6.94
CA ASP A 75 23.18 17.40 -8.14
C ASP A 75 24.47 18.20 -7.90
N VAL A 76 25.37 17.63 -7.10
CA VAL A 76 26.62 18.32 -6.71
C VAL A 76 27.52 18.48 -7.94
N THR A 77 27.86 19.73 -8.25
CA THR A 77 28.68 20.10 -9.40
C THR A 77 29.73 21.14 -9.03
N PHE A 78 30.95 20.98 -9.55
CA PHE A 78 32.04 21.96 -9.44
C PHE A 78 33.12 21.69 -10.49
N ASN A 79 34.13 22.55 -10.57
CA ASN A 79 35.28 22.36 -11.44
C ASN A 79 36.58 22.20 -10.65
N LEU A 80 37.40 21.24 -11.08
CA LEU A 80 38.80 21.15 -10.71
C LEU A 80 39.62 22.02 -11.68
N LEU A 81 40.49 22.85 -11.13
CA LEU A 81 41.32 23.79 -11.85
C LEU A 81 42.78 23.34 -11.79
N ASP A 82 43.46 23.45 -12.93
CA ASP A 82 44.88 23.17 -13.10
C ASP A 82 45.31 21.72 -12.82
N ILE A 83 44.50 20.74 -13.25
CA ILE A 83 44.92 19.33 -13.23
C ILE A 83 45.88 19.08 -14.39
N ASP A 84 47.17 19.27 -14.12
CA ASP A 84 48.21 19.24 -15.14
C ASP A 84 49.46 18.44 -14.71
N ARG A 85 50.45 18.45 -15.59
CA ARG A 85 51.79 17.94 -15.30
C ARG A 85 52.81 19.07 -15.38
N SER A 86 53.65 19.28 -14.36
CA SER A 86 54.64 20.38 -14.37
C SER A 86 55.89 20.08 -15.22
N ASN A 87 56.34 21.11 -15.95
CA ASN A 87 57.39 21.06 -16.98
C ASN A 87 58.84 21.05 -16.44
N ALA A 88 59.05 21.28 -15.14
CA ALA A 88 60.41 21.43 -14.57
C ALA A 88 61.03 20.11 -14.09
N ASP A 89 60.20 19.10 -13.84
CA ASP A 89 60.54 17.95 -12.99
C ASP A 89 59.60 16.73 -13.16
N GLY A 90 58.54 16.84 -13.97
CA GLY A 90 57.74 15.70 -14.45
C GLY A 90 56.58 15.27 -13.54
N TRP A 91 56.06 16.17 -12.70
CA TRP A 91 55.02 15.95 -11.68
C TRP A 91 53.61 15.91 -12.24
N GLY A 92 52.72 15.01 -11.81
CA GLY A 92 51.28 15.08 -12.14
C GLY A 92 50.43 15.34 -10.90
N ASP A 93 49.49 16.27 -10.99
CA ASP A 93 48.53 16.58 -9.93
C ASP A 93 47.43 15.51 -9.88
N THR A 94 47.20 14.91 -8.70
CA THR A 94 46.17 13.88 -8.51
C THR A 94 45.14 14.34 -7.49
N VAL A 95 43.87 14.30 -7.89
CA VAL A 95 42.72 14.58 -7.02
C VAL A 95 41.84 13.34 -6.94
N THR A 96 41.52 12.93 -5.71
CA THR A 96 40.51 11.90 -5.42
C THR A 96 39.32 12.56 -4.75
N ILE A 97 38.12 12.22 -5.22
CA ILE A 97 36.86 12.70 -4.67
C ILE A 97 36.15 11.55 -3.99
N ILE A 98 35.71 11.74 -2.75
CA ILE A 98 34.91 10.77 -2.02
C ILE A 98 33.66 11.49 -1.54
N ALA A 99 32.52 11.18 -2.16
CA ALA A 99 31.22 11.59 -1.67
C ALA A 99 30.55 10.41 -0.96
N ARG A 100 29.87 10.67 0.15
CA ARG A 100 29.10 9.67 0.88
C ARG A 100 27.69 10.14 1.18
N ASP A 101 26.75 9.21 1.19
CA ASP A 101 25.39 9.40 1.68
C ASP A 101 25.32 9.48 3.21
N ALA A 102 24.10 9.56 3.76
CA ALA A 102 23.87 9.63 5.21
C ALA A 102 24.33 8.36 5.95
N ASP A 103 24.25 7.20 5.28
CA ASP A 103 24.64 5.89 5.81
C ASP A 103 26.15 5.63 5.71
N GLY A 104 26.86 6.47 4.97
CA GLY A 104 28.31 6.42 4.79
C GLY A 104 28.78 5.62 3.55
N ASN A 105 27.88 5.19 2.67
CA ASN A 105 28.23 4.51 1.42
C ASN A 105 28.83 5.50 0.42
N GLU A 106 29.80 5.06 -0.40
CA GLU A 106 30.43 5.92 -1.41
C GLU A 106 29.57 6.07 -2.66
N LEU A 107 29.40 7.30 -3.10
CA LEU A 107 28.64 7.66 -4.29
C LEU A 107 29.53 7.74 -5.54
N PRO A 108 28.99 7.45 -6.73
CA PRO A 108 29.73 7.51 -7.98
C PRO A 108 30.10 8.95 -8.37
N VAL A 109 31.35 9.18 -8.77
CA VAL A 109 31.85 10.49 -9.23
C VAL A 109 32.10 10.45 -10.73
N THR A 110 31.58 11.44 -11.46
CA THR A 110 31.79 11.58 -12.91
C THR A 110 32.65 12.80 -13.22
N PHE A 111 33.69 12.61 -14.04
CA PHE A 111 34.52 13.69 -14.57
C PHE A 111 34.14 14.02 -16.01
N SER A 112 34.03 15.31 -16.33
CA SER A 112 33.72 15.84 -17.66
C SER A 112 34.77 16.85 -18.12
N ASN A 113 34.80 17.14 -19.43
CA ASN A 113 35.84 17.98 -20.07
C ASN A 113 37.28 17.45 -19.89
N VAL A 114 37.43 16.15 -19.64
CA VAL A 114 38.71 15.45 -19.57
C VAL A 114 39.37 15.46 -20.96
N THR A 115 40.65 15.84 -21.03
CA THR A 115 41.43 15.87 -22.28
C THR A 115 42.55 14.84 -22.24
N ASP A 116 43.31 14.70 -23.33
CA ASP A 116 44.51 13.85 -23.39
C ASP A 116 45.60 14.26 -22.37
N ALA A 117 45.44 15.40 -21.70
CA ALA A 117 46.32 15.85 -20.62
C ALA A 117 45.99 15.25 -19.25
N GLN A 118 44.86 14.56 -19.10
CA GLN A 118 44.41 13.96 -17.83
C GLN A 118 44.07 12.47 -17.99
N SER A 119 44.18 11.72 -16.90
CA SER A 119 43.80 10.31 -16.81
C SER A 119 42.88 10.10 -15.62
N VAL A 120 41.75 9.41 -15.83
CA VAL A 120 40.76 9.09 -14.79
C VAL A 120 40.88 7.62 -14.39
N ASP A 121 40.87 7.34 -13.09
CA ASP A 121 40.81 6.00 -12.51
C ASP A 121 39.82 6.01 -11.33
N GLY A 122 38.62 5.48 -11.56
CA GLY A 122 37.50 5.58 -10.62
C GLY A 122 37.19 7.04 -10.25
N ASN A 123 37.13 7.32 -8.95
CA ASN A 123 36.89 8.67 -8.43
C ASN A 123 38.16 9.54 -8.35
N SER A 124 39.25 9.14 -9.02
CA SER A 124 40.51 9.89 -9.06
C SER A 124 40.83 10.38 -10.46
N ILE A 125 41.37 11.58 -10.56
CA ILE A 125 41.89 12.16 -11.81
C ILE A 125 43.34 12.62 -11.60
N THR A 126 44.19 12.36 -12.60
CA THR A 126 45.62 12.68 -12.58
C THR A 126 46.06 13.42 -13.83
N GLY A 127 46.81 14.50 -13.69
CA GLY A 127 47.48 15.18 -14.79
C GLY A 127 48.65 14.36 -15.35
N VAL A 128 48.68 14.16 -16.67
CA VAL A 128 49.67 13.30 -17.35
C VAL A 128 50.44 14.01 -18.48
N ALA A 129 50.02 15.22 -18.88
CA ALA A 129 50.70 16.01 -19.91
C ALA A 129 51.09 17.43 -19.45
N GLU A 130 52.20 17.89 -20.00
CA GLU A 130 52.83 19.18 -19.72
C GLU A 130 52.02 20.34 -20.31
N LEU A 131 51.37 21.13 -19.45
CA LEU A 131 50.64 22.33 -19.80
C LEU A 131 51.17 23.53 -18.97
N PHE A 132 50.77 24.74 -19.36
CA PHE A 132 51.03 25.96 -18.56
C PHE A 132 49.79 26.38 -17.76
N GLU A 133 48.63 25.92 -18.21
CA GLU A 133 47.32 26.07 -17.57
C GLU A 133 46.44 24.96 -18.16
N ALA A 134 46.04 23.97 -17.35
CA ALA A 134 45.12 22.94 -17.82
C ALA A 134 43.68 23.46 -17.89
N PRO A 135 42.89 23.02 -18.89
CA PRO A 135 41.47 23.36 -18.93
C PRO A 135 40.74 22.81 -17.68
N PRO A 136 39.74 23.52 -17.16
CA PRO A 136 38.94 23.03 -16.03
C PRO A 136 38.27 21.69 -16.32
N VAL A 137 38.31 20.80 -15.33
CA VAL A 137 37.61 19.50 -15.38
C VAL A 137 36.34 19.62 -14.55
N GLY A 138 35.20 19.35 -15.17
CA GLY A 138 33.91 19.36 -14.46
C GLY A 138 33.73 18.09 -13.64
N VAL A 139 33.18 18.22 -12.45
CA VAL A 139 32.81 17.13 -11.55
C VAL A 139 31.30 17.12 -11.39
N THR A 140 30.69 15.94 -11.46
CA THR A 140 29.28 15.72 -11.12
C THR A 140 29.17 14.49 -10.23
N ILE A 141 28.38 14.59 -9.17
CA ILE A 141 28.09 13.50 -8.23
C ILE A 141 26.57 13.33 -8.20
N SER A 142 26.11 12.10 -8.48
CA SER A 142 24.69 11.76 -8.49
C SER A 142 24.33 11.04 -7.18
N GLY A 143 23.13 11.32 -6.66
CA GLY A 143 22.64 10.78 -5.38
C GLY A 143 22.80 11.75 -4.21
N ALA A 144 22.17 11.40 -3.08
CA ALA A 144 22.12 12.23 -1.88
C ALA A 144 23.47 12.23 -1.14
N VAL A 145 24.21 13.33 -1.21
CA VAL A 145 25.51 13.53 -0.57
C VAL A 145 25.32 14.14 0.82
N LYS A 146 25.84 13.49 1.87
CA LYS A 146 25.94 14.05 3.23
C LYS A 146 27.32 14.61 3.53
N THR A 147 28.36 13.97 3.01
CA THR A 147 29.76 14.40 3.18
C THR A 147 30.52 14.31 1.87
N LEU A 148 31.43 15.27 1.66
CA LEU A 148 32.30 15.35 0.49
C LEU A 148 33.75 15.54 0.95
N GLN A 149 34.63 14.65 0.53
CA GLN A 149 36.07 14.78 0.73
C GLN A 149 36.76 14.98 -0.61
N ILE A 150 37.59 16.01 -0.69
CA ILE A 150 38.44 16.30 -1.84
C ILE A 150 39.88 16.14 -1.37
N ILE A 151 40.55 15.13 -1.93
CA ILE A 151 41.88 14.72 -1.52
C ILE A 151 42.84 15.06 -2.64
N HIS A 152 43.69 16.07 -2.43
CA HIS A 152 44.80 16.37 -3.31
C HIS A 152 46.05 15.61 -2.81
N VAL A 153 46.55 14.70 -3.64
CA VAL A 153 47.80 13.98 -3.40
C VAL A 153 48.83 14.27 -4.47
N LYS A 154 50.11 14.27 -4.06
CA LYS A 154 51.22 14.18 -5.01
C LYS A 154 51.28 12.78 -5.63
N SER A 155 51.62 12.69 -6.91
CA SER A 155 51.72 11.40 -7.60
C SER A 155 52.99 10.58 -7.27
N GLU A 156 54.06 11.12 -6.64
CA GLU A 156 55.27 10.34 -6.24
C GLU A 156 56.09 10.84 -5.00
N THR A 157 56.99 9.99 -4.47
CA THR A 157 57.50 9.96 -3.08
C THR A 157 58.77 10.77 -2.72
N ASN A 158 59.47 11.42 -3.65
CA ASN A 158 60.88 11.84 -3.43
C ASN A 158 61.20 13.35 -3.61
N LEU A 159 60.23 14.26 -3.52
CA LEU A 159 60.46 15.72 -3.59
C LEU A 159 59.56 16.50 -2.60
N PRO A 160 59.92 17.77 -2.28
CA PRO A 160 59.39 18.50 -1.11
C PRO A 160 58.11 19.34 -1.32
N ALA A 161 57.44 19.32 -2.49
CA ALA A 161 56.18 20.06 -2.73
C ALA A 161 55.42 19.62 -4.02
N SER A 162 54.08 19.78 -4.04
CA SER A 162 53.17 19.65 -5.21
C SER A 162 52.88 20.99 -5.90
N GLY A 163 52.18 20.96 -7.05
CA GLY A 163 51.57 22.13 -7.72
C GLY A 163 50.36 22.69 -6.95
N ILE A 164 49.74 23.75 -7.49
CA ILE A 164 48.53 24.37 -6.92
C ILE A 164 47.32 23.86 -7.69
N ILE A 165 46.37 23.25 -6.98
CA ILE A 165 45.06 22.88 -7.54
C ILE A 165 44.02 23.83 -6.98
N GLY A 166 43.07 24.24 -7.81
CA GLY A 166 41.90 25.02 -7.39
C GLY A 166 40.61 24.22 -7.49
N ILE A 167 39.68 24.47 -6.58
CA ILE A 167 38.29 23.99 -6.65
C ILE A 167 37.39 25.22 -6.83
N SER A 168 36.61 25.26 -7.91
CA SER A 168 35.64 26.35 -8.13
C SER A 168 34.52 26.33 -7.09
N GLU A 169 33.62 27.31 -7.14
CA GLU A 169 32.35 27.23 -6.42
C GLU A 169 31.66 25.88 -6.64
N ILE A 170 30.95 25.42 -5.60
CA ILE A 170 30.22 24.16 -5.61
C ILE A 170 28.73 24.47 -5.71
N GLY A 171 28.10 24.08 -6.81
CA GLY A 171 26.66 24.13 -6.99
C GLY A 171 26.02 22.82 -6.55
N PHE A 172 24.88 22.90 -5.86
CA PHE A 172 24.11 21.74 -5.43
C PHE A 172 22.66 22.14 -5.16
N ASN A 173 21.79 21.14 -5.02
CA ASN A 173 20.42 21.29 -4.56
C ASN A 173 20.31 20.70 -3.15
N LEU A 174 19.46 21.27 -2.31
CA LEU A 174 19.06 20.60 -1.08
C LEU A 174 18.19 19.40 -1.50
N VAL A 175 18.36 18.25 -0.84
CA VAL A 175 17.26 17.26 -0.86
C VAL A 175 16.19 17.90 -0.02
N VAL A 176 15.29 18.61 -0.68
CA VAL A 176 14.19 19.27 0.00
C VAL A 176 13.12 18.22 0.17
N ASN A 177 12.86 17.86 1.42
CA ASN A 177 11.53 17.42 1.81
C ASN A 177 10.70 18.70 1.86
N GLU A 178 9.95 18.97 0.80
CA GLU A 178 9.07 20.13 0.70
C GLU A 178 7.67 19.70 1.13
N ASP A 179 7.13 20.39 2.15
CA ASP A 179 5.78 20.27 2.73
C ASP A 179 5.46 18.92 3.42
N PRO A 180 4.89 18.94 4.65
CA PRO A 180 4.14 17.80 5.18
C PRO A 180 3.00 17.54 4.19
N ASP A 181 3.06 16.41 3.49
CA ASP A 181 2.11 16.03 2.44
C ASP A 181 0.82 15.42 3.03
N GLY A 182 0.70 15.39 4.37
CA GLY A 182 -0.34 14.74 5.15
C GLY A 182 -0.11 13.23 5.27
N TYR A 183 1.07 12.74 4.89
CA TYR A 183 1.45 11.34 5.04
C TYR A 183 2.49 11.22 6.14
N VAL A 184 2.23 10.34 7.09
CA VAL A 184 3.21 9.92 8.09
C VAL A 184 3.87 8.64 7.60
N ASP A 185 5.05 8.78 7.00
CA ASP A 185 5.79 7.66 6.40
C ASP A 185 6.73 6.97 7.42
N GLY A 186 6.51 5.69 7.64
CA GLY A 186 7.39 4.80 8.41
C GLY A 186 8.62 4.34 7.63
N THR A 187 9.30 3.31 8.13
CA THR A 187 10.56 2.80 7.58
C THR A 187 10.43 1.35 7.10
N ASN A 188 11.56 0.64 7.00
CA ASN A 188 11.55 -0.81 6.73
C ASN A 188 11.95 -1.62 7.99
N ASP A 189 12.04 -0.96 9.13
CA ASP A 189 12.33 -1.55 10.44
C ASP A 189 11.04 -1.50 11.29
N ASP A 190 10.96 -2.31 12.35
CA ASP A 190 9.82 -2.27 13.29
C ASP A 190 9.64 -0.86 13.90
N ASP A 191 8.56 -0.17 13.52
CA ASP A 191 8.25 1.21 13.90
C ASP A 191 7.17 1.31 14.99
N LEU A 192 7.26 2.40 15.78
CA LEU A 192 6.17 2.84 16.67
C LEU A 192 5.73 4.22 16.21
N ILE A 193 4.62 4.25 15.47
CA ILE A 193 4.04 5.45 14.91
C ILE A 193 2.89 5.88 15.83
N ASP A 194 3.14 6.90 16.64
CA ASP A 194 2.14 7.59 17.45
C ASP A 194 2.28 9.11 17.25
N HIS A 195 1.42 9.91 17.87
CA HIS A 195 1.48 11.40 17.87
C HIS A 195 2.83 12.07 18.26
N ARG A 196 3.91 11.31 18.45
CA ARG A 196 5.27 11.79 18.72
C ARG A 196 6.28 11.30 17.69
N PHE A 197 5.83 10.49 16.74
CA PHE A 197 6.59 10.06 15.60
C PHE A 197 6.54 11.21 14.58
N GLU A 198 7.72 11.71 14.22
CA GLU A 198 7.93 12.70 13.17
C GLU A 198 8.69 11.94 12.07
N ASP A 199 8.10 11.89 10.88
CA ASP A 199 8.70 11.17 9.77
C ASP A 199 9.89 11.92 9.14
N ILE A 200 10.41 11.42 8.03
CA ILE A 200 11.54 12.06 7.36
C ILE A 200 11.17 13.41 6.72
N ASP A 201 9.90 13.56 6.31
CA ASP A 201 9.35 14.75 5.68
C ASP A 201 8.92 15.81 6.72
N GLY A 202 8.85 15.41 7.99
CA GLY A 202 8.54 16.25 9.15
C GLY A 202 7.06 16.22 9.52
N ASP A 203 6.32 15.22 9.05
CA ASP A 203 4.90 15.03 9.33
C ASP A 203 4.69 14.22 10.62
N GLU A 204 3.60 14.51 11.34
CA GLU A 204 3.22 13.86 12.61
C GLU A 204 1.72 13.54 12.58
N ILE A 205 1.30 12.54 13.34
CA ILE A 205 -0.13 12.29 13.62
C ILE A 205 -0.67 13.45 14.47
N ASP A 206 -1.31 14.45 13.85
CA ASP A 206 -1.72 15.69 14.52
C ASP A 206 -2.91 16.44 13.88
N ASP A 207 -3.14 17.70 14.28
CA ASP A 207 -4.27 18.51 13.79
C ASP A 207 -3.92 19.53 12.68
N ALA A 208 -2.73 19.42 12.07
CA ALA A 208 -2.10 20.46 11.25
C ALA A 208 -2.04 20.14 9.75
N ASP A 209 -2.68 19.05 9.30
CA ASP A 209 -2.66 18.61 7.91
C ASP A 209 -3.31 19.62 6.95
N ALA A 210 -2.48 20.27 6.16
CA ALA A 210 -2.90 21.36 5.29
C ALA A 210 -3.30 20.91 3.87
N LEU A 211 -3.03 19.64 3.49
CA LEU A 211 -2.96 19.22 2.09
C LEU A 211 -3.85 18.06 1.66
N LEU A 212 -4.41 17.24 2.57
CA LEU A 212 -5.27 16.12 2.16
C LEU A 212 -6.73 16.51 1.89
N PRO A 213 -7.33 16.17 0.73
CA PRO A 213 -8.76 16.35 0.44
C PRO A 213 -9.66 15.34 1.18
N ARG A 214 -9.60 15.40 2.51
CA ARG A 214 -10.55 14.85 3.47
C ARG A 214 -10.36 15.48 4.84
N ALA A 215 -9.12 15.90 5.15
CA ALA A 215 -8.70 16.37 6.45
C ALA A 215 -9.63 17.44 7.02
N GLN A 216 -10.55 16.99 7.88
CA GLN A 216 -10.69 17.68 9.14
C GLN A 216 -9.30 17.75 9.78
N PRO A 217 -9.03 18.74 10.64
CA PRO A 217 -7.70 18.95 11.18
C PRO A 217 -6.97 17.67 11.59
N ASN A 218 -7.68 16.68 12.14
CA ASN A 218 -7.11 15.46 12.69
C ASN A 218 -7.20 14.21 11.79
N ASP A 219 -7.51 14.29 10.49
CA ASP A 219 -7.54 13.07 9.66
C ASP A 219 -6.16 12.82 9.06
N ASP A 220 -5.51 11.72 9.45
CA ASP A 220 -4.15 11.38 9.07
C ASP A 220 -4.08 10.26 8.01
N VAL A 221 -2.99 10.21 7.22
CA VAL A 221 -2.67 9.03 6.40
C VAL A 221 -1.33 8.46 6.84
N VAL A 222 -1.31 7.21 7.31
CA VAL A 222 -0.11 6.58 7.89
C VAL A 222 0.35 5.40 7.03
N LEU A 223 1.60 5.42 6.58
CA LEU A 223 2.22 4.35 5.80
C LEU A 223 3.35 3.71 6.63
N ALA A 224 3.08 2.63 7.35
CA ALA A 224 4.06 2.05 8.28
C ALA A 224 5.26 1.41 7.56
N GLY A 225 4.99 0.66 6.48
CA GLY A 225 6.02 0.22 5.54
C GLY A 225 6.32 -1.27 5.65
N ALA A 226 7.55 -1.62 5.98
CA ALA A 226 7.92 -3.00 6.24
C ALA A 226 8.45 -3.12 7.67
N GLY A 227 8.22 -4.25 8.33
CA GLY A 227 8.55 -4.39 9.75
C GLY A 227 7.36 -4.96 10.52
N ASN A 228 7.50 -5.10 11.83
CA ASN A 228 6.36 -5.39 12.69
C ASN A 228 6.01 -4.09 13.41
N ASP A 229 5.09 -3.34 12.83
CA ASP A 229 4.85 -1.97 13.19
C ASP A 229 3.75 -1.85 14.24
N THR A 230 3.74 -0.72 14.94
CA THR A 230 2.65 -0.37 15.85
C THR A 230 2.20 1.05 15.55
N VAL A 231 0.95 1.19 15.13
CA VAL A 231 0.36 2.47 14.72
C VAL A 231 -0.81 2.85 15.62
N TYR A 232 -0.87 4.12 16.03
CA TYR A 232 -1.97 4.73 16.76
C TYR A 232 -2.40 6.06 16.09
N ALA A 233 -3.43 6.02 15.24
CA ALA A 233 -3.88 7.18 14.45
C ALA A 233 -4.73 8.21 15.23
N ALA A 234 -5.33 7.78 16.34
CA ALA A 234 -5.94 8.66 17.36
C ALA A 234 -7.34 9.19 17.02
N ASP A 235 -7.57 10.49 16.98
CA ASP A 235 -8.91 11.06 16.75
C ASP A 235 -8.95 11.53 15.30
N GLY A 236 -9.83 11.06 14.43
CA GLY A 236 -9.72 11.40 13.01
C GLY A 236 -10.56 10.48 12.14
N SER A 237 -10.58 10.73 10.84
CA SER A 237 -11.00 9.72 9.86
C SER A 237 -9.77 9.28 9.08
N ASP A 238 -9.04 8.35 9.68
CA ASP A 238 -7.65 8.07 9.33
C ASP A 238 -7.54 6.94 8.30
N ASP A 239 -6.55 7.02 7.41
CA ASP A 239 -6.18 5.90 6.53
C ASP A 239 -4.84 5.30 6.99
N VAL A 240 -4.86 4.10 7.57
CA VAL A 240 -3.69 3.43 8.15
C VAL A 240 -3.33 2.18 7.33
N PHE A 241 -2.07 2.10 6.91
CA PHE A 241 -1.52 0.99 6.15
C PHE A 241 -0.30 0.40 6.87
N GLY A 242 -0.36 -0.88 7.25
CA GLY A 242 0.72 -1.65 7.87
C GLY A 242 1.83 -1.98 6.88
N GLY A 243 1.51 -2.82 5.88
CA GLY A 243 2.41 -3.17 4.79
C GLY A 243 2.93 -4.59 4.90
N GLU A 244 4.25 -4.78 4.97
CA GLU A 244 4.85 -6.13 5.15
C GLU A 244 5.25 -6.38 6.61
N GLY A 245 4.87 -7.52 7.17
CA GLY A 245 5.22 -7.99 8.51
C GLY A 245 4.00 -8.03 9.41
N ASN A 246 4.19 -8.34 10.70
CA ASN A 246 3.06 -8.56 11.62
C ASN A 246 2.78 -7.28 12.42
N ASP A 247 1.73 -6.57 12.04
CA ASP A 247 1.46 -5.22 12.50
C ASP A 247 0.38 -5.14 13.59
N LEU A 248 0.45 -4.09 14.40
CA LEU A 248 -0.59 -3.70 15.36
C LEU A 248 -1.11 -2.32 14.99
N LEU A 249 -2.30 -2.26 14.41
CA LEU A 249 -2.87 -1.03 13.84
C LEU A 249 -4.14 -0.63 14.60
N ARG A 250 -4.26 0.66 14.91
CA ARG A 250 -5.44 1.22 15.59
C ARG A 250 -5.84 2.54 14.95
N GLY A 251 -7.04 2.59 14.39
CA GLY A 251 -7.66 3.80 13.84
C GLY A 251 -7.95 4.79 14.97
N GLY A 252 -8.93 4.47 15.81
CA GLY A 252 -9.21 5.24 17.02
C GLY A 252 -10.60 5.82 16.98
N ALA A 253 -10.76 7.13 16.90
CA ALA A 253 -12.07 7.75 16.94
C ALA A 253 -12.41 8.46 15.64
N GLY A 254 -13.35 7.92 14.88
CA GLY A 254 -14.01 8.63 13.80
C GLY A 254 -14.48 7.71 12.69
N LYS A 255 -13.86 7.73 11.52
CA LYS A 255 -14.22 6.80 10.45
C LYS A 255 -12.94 6.41 9.75
N ASP A 256 -12.44 5.27 10.14
CA ASP A 256 -11.09 4.88 9.79
C ASP A 256 -11.08 3.81 8.71
N TYR A 257 -10.03 3.83 7.92
CA TYR A 257 -9.66 2.76 7.03
C TYR A 257 -8.34 2.17 7.53
N VAL A 258 -8.31 0.88 7.83
CA VAL A 258 -7.12 0.21 8.39
C VAL A 258 -6.82 -1.04 7.57
N SER A 259 -5.60 -1.16 7.08
CA SER A 259 -5.14 -2.28 6.24
C SER A 259 -3.87 -2.89 6.83
N GLY A 260 -3.89 -4.18 7.13
CA GLY A 260 -2.74 -4.95 7.63
C GLY A 260 -1.70 -5.16 6.54
N GLY A 261 -2.10 -5.81 5.46
CA GLY A 261 -1.23 -6.07 4.31
C GLY A 261 -0.79 -7.52 4.30
N ALA A 262 0.49 -7.79 4.48
CA ALA A 262 1.03 -9.15 4.48
C ALA A 262 1.72 -9.47 5.79
N GLY A 263 1.25 -10.48 6.51
CA GLY A 263 1.72 -10.88 7.84
C GLY A 263 0.53 -11.27 8.71
N ASP A 264 0.78 -11.72 9.93
CA ASP A 264 -0.31 -11.98 10.87
C ASP A 264 -0.58 -10.70 11.69
N ASP A 265 -1.62 -9.96 11.31
CA ASP A 265 -1.87 -8.59 11.77
C ASP A 265 -2.97 -8.49 12.83
N ALA A 266 -2.94 -7.41 13.61
CA ALA A 266 -3.96 -7.07 14.61
C ALA A 266 -4.51 -5.66 14.38
N LEU A 267 -5.74 -5.56 13.91
CA LEU A 267 -6.41 -4.33 13.50
C LEU A 267 -7.57 -3.97 14.43
N TYR A 268 -7.66 -2.70 14.80
CA TYR A 268 -8.71 -2.15 15.67
C TYR A 268 -9.29 -0.86 15.06
N GLY A 269 -10.61 -0.86 14.79
CA GLY A 269 -11.35 0.34 14.37
C GLY A 269 -11.61 1.30 15.52
N ASP A 270 -12.02 0.75 16.67
CA ASP A 270 -12.41 1.48 17.89
C ASP A 270 -13.78 2.18 17.80
N ASP A 271 -13.86 3.51 17.85
CA ASP A 271 -15.12 4.25 17.84
C ASP A 271 -15.36 4.80 16.43
N GLY A 272 -16.32 4.31 15.66
CA GLY A 272 -16.46 4.81 14.31
C GLY A 272 -17.38 4.06 13.38
N ALA A 273 -17.22 4.28 12.09
CA ALA A 273 -17.88 3.45 11.08
C ALA A 273 -16.81 3.00 10.12
N ASP A 274 -16.05 2.02 10.58
CA ASP A 274 -14.68 1.77 10.16
C ASP A 274 -14.62 0.69 9.10
N SER A 275 -13.45 0.58 8.48
CA SER A 275 -13.21 -0.43 7.48
C SER A 275 -11.84 -1.06 7.62
N LEU A 276 -11.84 -2.36 7.90
CA LEU A 276 -10.63 -3.11 8.24
C LEU A 276 -10.38 -4.21 7.20
N VAL A 277 -9.13 -4.32 6.74
CA VAL A 277 -8.65 -5.37 5.83
C VAL A 277 -7.43 -6.04 6.45
N GLY A 278 -7.51 -7.34 6.75
CA GLY A 278 -6.37 -8.13 7.20
C GLY A 278 -5.35 -8.26 6.09
N GLY A 279 -5.72 -8.99 5.04
CA GLY A 279 -4.89 -9.17 3.84
C GLY A 279 -4.38 -10.60 3.74
N VAL A 280 -3.07 -10.79 3.86
CA VAL A 280 -2.43 -12.11 3.75
C VAL A 280 -1.81 -12.50 5.09
N GLY A 281 -2.34 -13.53 5.74
CA GLY A 281 -1.83 -14.07 6.99
C GLY A 281 -2.97 -14.48 7.92
N ASP A 282 -2.67 -14.97 9.12
CA ASP A 282 -3.73 -15.28 10.10
C ASP A 282 -4.04 -14.00 10.93
N ASP A 283 -5.07 -13.25 10.53
CA ASP A 283 -5.32 -11.89 11.02
C ASP A 283 -6.35 -11.82 12.17
N THR A 284 -6.30 -10.74 12.96
CA THR A 284 -7.30 -10.40 13.98
C THR A 284 -7.85 -9.00 13.76
N LEU A 285 -9.15 -8.88 13.49
CA LEU A 285 -9.85 -7.63 13.22
C LEU A 285 -10.96 -7.40 14.25
N ASP A 286 -11.00 -6.20 14.84
CA ASP A 286 -12.03 -5.75 15.78
C ASP A 286 -12.57 -4.38 15.34
N GLY A 287 -13.82 -4.34 14.87
CA GLY A 287 -14.47 -3.12 14.39
C GLY A 287 -14.72 -2.13 15.52
N GLY A 288 -15.28 -2.60 16.63
CA GLY A 288 -15.49 -1.81 17.83
C GLY A 288 -16.93 -1.29 17.93
N LEU A 289 -17.13 0.02 17.88
CA LEU A 289 -18.44 0.64 17.95
C LEU A 289 -18.76 1.36 16.64
N GLY A 290 -19.80 0.90 15.94
CA GLY A 290 -20.64 1.73 15.12
C GLY A 290 -21.23 0.99 13.93
N ARG A 291 -20.60 1.04 12.76
CA ARG A 291 -21.07 0.24 11.62
C ARG A 291 -19.86 -0.03 10.76
N ASP A 292 -19.37 -1.25 10.88
CA ASP A 292 -18.05 -1.59 10.44
C ASP A 292 -18.10 -2.58 9.27
N VAL A 293 -17.05 -2.54 8.45
CA VAL A 293 -16.86 -3.47 7.34
C VAL A 293 -15.50 -4.12 7.48
N LEU A 294 -15.49 -5.42 7.80
CA LEU A 294 -14.29 -6.21 8.07
C LEU A 294 -14.10 -7.28 6.98
N SER A 295 -12.87 -7.41 6.50
CA SER A 295 -12.45 -8.44 5.55
C SER A 295 -11.16 -9.11 6.04
N GLY A 296 -11.20 -10.43 6.31
CA GLY A 296 -10.04 -11.21 6.73
C GLY A 296 -9.03 -11.36 5.60
N GLY A 297 -9.44 -12.01 4.51
CA GLY A 297 -8.62 -12.13 3.30
C GLY A 297 -8.11 -13.55 3.10
N LEU A 298 -6.79 -13.74 3.01
CA LEU A 298 -6.17 -15.06 2.94
C LEU A 298 -5.64 -15.43 4.33
N GLY A 299 -6.16 -16.46 4.98
CA GLY A 299 -5.72 -16.66 6.36
C GLY A 299 -6.41 -17.78 7.10
N ASN A 300 -6.43 -17.66 8.42
CA ASN A 300 -7.45 -18.20 9.30
C ASN A 300 -7.73 -17.06 10.26
N ASP A 301 -8.75 -16.27 9.94
CA ASP A 301 -8.90 -14.95 10.50
C ASP A 301 -9.89 -14.93 11.65
N SER A 302 -9.73 -13.97 12.56
CA SER A 302 -10.68 -13.71 13.64
C SER A 302 -11.27 -12.32 13.47
N LEU A 303 -12.57 -12.25 13.18
CA LEU A 303 -13.29 -11.01 12.92
C LEU A 303 -14.36 -10.77 13.98
N ILE A 304 -14.34 -9.58 14.59
CA ILE A 304 -15.28 -9.14 15.61
C ILE A 304 -15.92 -7.83 15.12
N GLY A 305 -17.23 -7.82 14.87
CA GLY A 305 -17.96 -6.61 14.47
C GLY A 305 -18.03 -5.62 15.62
N GLY A 306 -18.70 -6.03 16.70
CA GLY A 306 -18.75 -5.26 17.94
C GLY A 306 -20.13 -4.71 18.18
N GLY A 307 -20.32 -3.40 18.21
CA GLY A 307 -21.64 -2.81 18.39
C GLY A 307 -22.05 -2.07 17.14
N GLY A 308 -23.12 -2.48 16.45
CA GLY A 308 -23.41 -1.85 15.18
C GLY A 308 -24.37 -2.59 14.29
N PHE A 309 -24.40 -2.20 13.02
CA PHE A 309 -24.80 -3.11 11.94
C PHE A 309 -23.49 -3.37 11.24
N ASP A 310 -22.96 -4.59 11.26
CA ASP A 310 -21.63 -4.87 10.74
C ASP A 310 -21.67 -5.82 9.55
N ILE A 311 -20.67 -5.72 8.68
CA ILE A 311 -20.47 -6.64 7.56
C ILE A 311 -19.11 -7.30 7.71
N LEU A 312 -19.09 -8.61 7.95
CA LEU A 312 -17.89 -9.41 8.15
C LEU A 312 -17.75 -10.42 7.01
N THR A 313 -16.57 -10.47 6.39
CA THR A 313 -16.20 -11.48 5.38
C THR A 313 -14.90 -12.16 5.80
N GLY A 314 -14.93 -13.47 6.04
CA GLY A 314 -13.75 -14.26 6.41
C GLY A 314 -12.75 -14.32 5.25
N GLY A 315 -13.15 -14.94 4.15
CA GLY A 315 -12.30 -15.07 2.96
C GLY A 315 -11.86 -16.51 2.78
N PHE A 316 -10.55 -16.77 2.70
CA PHE A 316 -10.04 -18.13 2.87
C PHE A 316 -9.63 -18.36 4.29
N GLY A 317 -9.90 -19.57 4.72
CA GLY A 317 -9.36 -20.07 5.95
C GLY A 317 -10.35 -20.94 6.64
N ALA A 318 -10.01 -21.34 7.85
CA ALA A 318 -11.04 -21.62 8.82
C ALA A 318 -11.20 -20.38 9.69
N ASP A 319 -12.17 -19.54 9.35
CA ASP A 319 -12.34 -18.21 9.96
C ASP A 319 -13.30 -18.26 11.16
N ASP A 320 -13.12 -17.34 12.11
CA ASP A 320 -13.98 -17.16 13.28
C ASP A 320 -14.61 -15.76 13.26
N LEU A 321 -15.88 -15.69 12.85
CA LEU A 321 -16.63 -14.44 12.71
C LEU A 321 -17.64 -14.29 13.86
N GLN A 322 -17.69 -13.10 14.44
CA GLN A 322 -18.60 -12.74 15.52
C GLN A 322 -19.19 -11.33 15.29
N GLY A 323 -20.50 -11.25 15.04
CA GLY A 323 -21.23 -9.98 14.88
C GLY A 323 -21.31 -9.19 16.19
N ASN A 324 -21.80 -9.85 17.25
CA ASN A 324 -22.11 -9.29 18.57
C ASN A 324 -23.43 -8.51 18.61
N ASP A 325 -23.41 -7.20 18.88
CA ASP A 325 -24.61 -6.42 19.14
C ASP A 325 -25.09 -5.75 17.84
N GLY A 326 -26.31 -6.07 17.41
CA GLY A 326 -27.04 -5.41 16.33
C GLY A 326 -27.28 -6.33 15.13
N ASP A 327 -27.87 -5.78 14.06
CA ASP A 327 -28.29 -6.61 12.91
C ASP A 327 -27.09 -6.79 11.97
N ASP A 328 -26.46 -7.96 11.91
CA ASP A 328 -25.18 -8.15 11.23
C ASP A 328 -25.29 -9.02 9.96
N THR A 329 -24.29 -8.90 9.08
CA THR A 329 -24.11 -9.80 7.93
C THR A 329 -22.74 -10.46 7.98
N LEU A 330 -22.73 -11.78 8.13
CA LEU A 330 -21.52 -12.60 8.23
C LEU A 330 -21.43 -13.54 7.04
N ILE A 331 -20.29 -13.52 6.35
CA ILE A 331 -19.97 -14.39 5.22
C ILE A 331 -18.66 -15.12 5.53
N GLY A 332 -18.71 -16.43 5.76
CA GLY A 332 -17.52 -17.25 6.06
C GLY A 332 -16.54 -17.24 4.89
N GLY A 333 -16.99 -17.76 3.75
CA GLY A 333 -16.21 -17.76 2.52
C GLY A 333 -15.84 -19.17 2.11
N ALA A 334 -14.55 -19.46 2.07
CA ALA A 334 -14.01 -20.76 1.71
C ALA A 334 -13.25 -21.37 2.88
N GLY A 335 -13.59 -22.62 3.20
CA GLY A 335 -12.94 -23.39 4.23
C GLY A 335 -13.95 -23.86 5.26
N GLY A 336 -13.63 -23.85 6.54
CA GLY A 336 -14.48 -24.44 7.57
C GLY A 336 -14.72 -23.47 8.69
N ASP A 337 -15.71 -22.62 8.51
CA ASP A 337 -15.85 -21.37 9.25
C ASP A 337 -16.75 -21.52 10.47
N THR A 338 -16.57 -20.62 11.43
CA THR A 338 -17.48 -20.49 12.57
C THR A 338 -18.07 -19.08 12.62
N LEU A 339 -19.37 -18.98 12.39
CA LEU A 339 -20.11 -17.72 12.39
C LEU A 339 -21.01 -17.65 13.62
N ARG A 340 -20.98 -16.52 14.33
CA ARG A 340 -21.89 -16.17 15.43
C ARG A 340 -22.52 -14.82 15.13
N GLY A 341 -23.83 -14.77 14.93
CA GLY A 341 -24.58 -13.52 14.77
C GLY A 341 -24.49 -12.69 16.05
N GLY A 342 -25.20 -13.13 17.08
CA GLY A 342 -25.17 -12.48 18.39
C GLY A 342 -26.56 -12.02 18.82
N ASP A 343 -26.68 -10.75 19.22
CA ASP A 343 -27.94 -10.11 19.56
C ASP A 343 -28.40 -9.27 18.36
N GLY A 344 -29.49 -9.60 17.67
CA GLY A 344 -29.94 -8.84 16.50
C GLY A 344 -30.56 -9.74 15.45
N ASN A 345 -31.04 -9.17 14.33
CA ASN A 345 -31.53 -9.98 13.22
C ASN A 345 -30.41 -10.12 12.19
N ASP A 346 -29.73 -11.25 12.24
CA ASP A 346 -28.49 -11.47 11.53
C ASP A 346 -28.70 -12.26 10.23
N THR A 347 -27.75 -12.10 9.31
CA THR A 347 -27.66 -12.91 8.10
C THR A 347 -26.33 -13.63 8.07
N LEU A 348 -26.36 -14.96 8.22
CA LEU A 348 -25.16 -15.80 8.23
C LEU A 348 -25.13 -16.67 6.97
N VAL A 349 -23.99 -16.62 6.27
CA VAL A 349 -23.71 -17.41 5.08
C VAL A 349 -22.38 -18.11 5.28
N GLY A 350 -22.38 -19.42 5.47
CA GLY A 350 -21.14 -20.21 5.69
C GLY A 350 -20.25 -20.16 4.46
N GLY A 351 -20.69 -20.79 3.37
CA GLY A 351 -19.98 -20.76 2.09
C GLY A 351 -20.47 -19.71 1.09
N ARG A 352 -19.60 -19.28 0.17
CA ARG A 352 -20.05 -18.58 -1.04
C ARG A 352 -20.81 -19.52 -1.97
N THR A 353 -21.60 -18.99 -2.88
CA THR A 353 -22.08 -19.74 -4.07
C THR A 353 -21.28 -19.29 -5.28
N ASP A 354 -20.97 -20.18 -6.23
CA ASP A 354 -20.30 -19.80 -7.49
C ASP A 354 -21.09 -18.68 -8.18
N ILE A 355 -20.68 -17.44 -7.97
CA ILE A 355 -21.33 -16.25 -8.53
C ILE A 355 -20.54 -15.78 -9.73
N SER A 356 -21.05 -16.12 -10.92
CA SER A 356 -20.63 -15.41 -12.13
C SER A 356 -21.29 -14.04 -12.14
N GLN A 357 -20.48 -13.00 -12.05
CA GLN A 357 -20.92 -11.62 -11.96
C GLN A 357 -20.18 -10.72 -12.93
N VAL A 358 -20.86 -9.64 -13.29
CA VAL A 358 -20.26 -8.49 -13.97
C VAL A 358 -20.41 -7.33 -13.01
N ILE A 359 -19.29 -6.86 -12.46
CA ILE A 359 -19.25 -5.68 -11.62
C ILE A 359 -19.13 -4.47 -12.54
N ASP A 360 -20.22 -3.70 -12.62
CA ASP A 360 -20.19 -2.33 -13.13
C ASP A 360 -20.09 -1.36 -11.95
N PHE A 361 -19.37 -0.25 -12.13
CA PHE A 361 -19.08 0.69 -11.04
C PHE A 361 -20.16 1.77 -10.88
N ASN A 362 -21.29 1.68 -11.61
CA ASN A 362 -22.32 2.73 -11.62
C ASN A 362 -23.05 2.86 -10.27
N GLY A 363 -23.05 1.80 -9.47
CA GLY A 363 -23.60 1.77 -8.12
C GLY A 363 -22.78 2.54 -7.08
N LEU A 364 -21.50 2.84 -7.36
CA LEU A 364 -20.60 3.47 -6.41
C LEU A 364 -20.75 4.99 -6.35
N GLU A 365 -20.42 5.62 -5.23
CA GLU A 365 -20.37 7.10 -5.14
C GLU A 365 -19.11 7.63 -5.85
N ILE A 366 -19.17 8.85 -6.39
CA ILE A 366 -18.00 9.48 -7.04
C ILE A 366 -16.96 9.82 -5.96
N GLY A 367 -15.68 9.63 -6.26
CA GLY A 367 -14.55 9.84 -5.35
C GLY A 367 -13.86 8.54 -4.96
N GLU A 368 -13.02 8.58 -3.94
CA GLU A 368 -12.19 7.43 -3.54
C GLU A 368 -12.97 6.16 -3.24
N ILE A 369 -12.50 5.06 -3.82
CA ILE A 369 -12.85 3.72 -3.40
C ILE A 369 -12.01 3.36 -2.19
N LEU A 370 -12.68 3.10 -1.06
CA LEU A 370 -12.05 2.33 0.01
C LEU A 370 -11.98 0.88 -0.45
N THR A 371 -10.84 0.23 -0.28
CA THR A 371 -10.56 -1.10 -0.85
C THR A 371 -11.64 -2.14 -0.48
N THR A 372 -12.27 -1.98 0.68
CA THR A 372 -13.35 -2.80 1.25
C THR A 372 -14.72 -2.59 0.66
N GLN A 373 -14.96 -1.50 -0.08
CA GLN A 373 -16.29 -1.18 -0.62
C GLN A 373 -16.83 -2.30 -1.51
N LEU A 374 -15.94 -3.09 -2.11
CA LEU A 374 -16.27 -4.20 -2.98
C LEU A 374 -16.01 -5.58 -2.35
N ALA A 375 -15.57 -5.66 -1.09
CA ALA A 375 -15.24 -6.94 -0.42
C ALA A 375 -16.44 -7.92 -0.42
N HIS A 376 -17.65 -7.40 -0.23
CA HIS A 376 -18.89 -8.19 -0.33
C HIS A 376 -19.17 -8.78 -1.74
N GLN A 377 -18.49 -8.28 -2.78
CA GLN A 377 -18.49 -8.83 -4.14
C GLN A 377 -17.37 -9.87 -4.35
N GLY A 378 -16.58 -10.17 -3.33
CA GLY A 378 -15.55 -11.21 -3.39
C GLY A 378 -14.16 -10.75 -3.78
N PHE A 379 -13.90 -9.45 -3.70
CA PHE A 379 -12.58 -8.88 -3.92
C PHE A 379 -12.46 -7.50 -3.30
N THR A 380 -11.23 -7.12 -3.00
CA THR A 380 -10.87 -5.72 -2.73
C THR A 380 -10.15 -5.13 -3.94
N VAL A 381 -10.16 -3.80 -4.06
CA VAL A 381 -9.40 -3.10 -5.10
C VAL A 381 -8.58 -1.97 -4.49
N SER A 382 -7.29 -1.97 -4.76
CA SER A 382 -6.35 -0.96 -4.30
C SER A 382 -5.44 -0.52 -5.45
N SER A 383 -4.57 0.44 -5.19
CA SER A 383 -3.55 0.90 -6.13
C SER A 383 -2.16 0.31 -5.85
N GLY A 384 -1.99 -0.39 -4.72
CA GLY A 384 -0.68 -0.74 -4.14
C GLY A 384 0.17 0.47 -3.74
N ASN A 385 -0.34 1.68 -3.96
CA ASN A 385 0.26 2.94 -3.57
C ASN A 385 -0.88 3.82 -3.04
N PRO A 386 -0.99 3.98 -1.71
CA PRO A 386 -1.61 5.17 -1.10
C PRO A 386 -0.95 6.41 -1.73
N LYS A 387 -1.22 7.68 -1.49
CA LYS A 387 -0.77 8.76 -2.42
C LYS A 387 -1.43 8.70 -3.83
N THR A 388 -1.62 7.54 -4.48
CA THR A 388 -2.36 7.41 -5.76
C THR A 388 -3.54 6.42 -5.70
N PRO A 389 -4.62 6.71 -4.95
CA PRO A 389 -5.67 5.74 -4.67
C PRO A 389 -6.59 5.52 -5.86
N VAL A 390 -7.35 4.43 -5.78
CA VAL A 390 -8.42 4.09 -6.72
C VAL A 390 -9.60 5.02 -6.46
N MET A 391 -10.10 5.69 -7.50
CA MET A 391 -11.27 6.55 -7.42
C MET A 391 -12.33 6.22 -8.45
N VAL A 392 -13.59 6.37 -8.06
CA VAL A 392 -14.74 6.37 -8.94
C VAL A 392 -14.85 7.72 -9.63
N PHE A 393 -14.82 7.68 -10.95
CA PHE A 393 -14.96 8.84 -11.82
C PHE A 393 -16.21 8.71 -12.70
N ASP A 394 -16.99 9.80 -12.84
CA ASP A 394 -18.13 9.84 -13.77
C ASP A 394 -17.66 10.30 -15.16
N SER A 395 -17.35 9.35 -16.03
CA SER A 395 -16.91 9.62 -17.40
C SER A 395 -17.94 10.42 -18.21
N ALA A 396 -19.22 10.43 -17.83
CA ALA A 396 -20.24 11.21 -18.51
C ALA A 396 -20.20 12.70 -18.11
N GLN A 397 -19.50 13.05 -17.04
CA GLN A 397 -19.37 14.40 -16.49
C GLN A 397 -17.93 14.68 -16.05
N PRO A 398 -16.94 14.68 -16.97
CA PRO A 398 -15.55 14.95 -16.64
C PRO A 398 -15.37 16.34 -16.00
N THR A 399 -14.44 16.43 -15.07
CA THR A 399 -14.04 17.65 -14.36
C THR A 399 -12.55 17.92 -14.68
N GLY A 400 -11.79 18.71 -13.90
CA GLY A 400 -10.33 18.56 -13.78
C GLY A 400 -9.42 18.98 -14.91
N GLY A 401 -9.61 18.49 -16.12
CA GLY A 401 -8.65 18.63 -17.22
C GLY A 401 -8.61 17.41 -18.12
N ASP A 402 -8.92 16.23 -17.58
CA ASP A 402 -8.90 14.93 -18.25
C ASP A 402 -10.18 14.69 -19.08
N THR A 403 -10.44 15.63 -19.99
CA THR A 403 -11.56 15.54 -20.95
C THR A 403 -11.41 14.41 -21.98
N ASP A 404 -10.24 13.78 -22.05
CA ASP A 404 -9.96 12.57 -22.82
C ASP A 404 -10.65 11.33 -22.21
N LEU A 405 -10.85 11.30 -20.89
CA LEU A 405 -11.67 10.30 -20.21
C LEU A 405 -13.19 10.54 -20.32
N ALA A 406 -13.63 11.42 -21.23
CA ALA A 406 -15.06 11.70 -21.43
C ALA A 406 -15.77 10.60 -22.23
N SER A 407 -16.76 9.95 -21.63
CA SER A 407 -17.61 8.94 -22.28
C SER A 407 -19.06 8.99 -21.82
N ASP A 408 -19.98 9.16 -22.79
CA ASP A 408 -21.43 9.13 -22.56
C ASP A 408 -21.99 7.70 -22.34
N THR A 409 -21.16 6.67 -22.48
CA THR A 409 -21.62 5.26 -22.54
C THR A 409 -21.13 4.37 -21.41
N LEU A 410 -20.01 4.70 -20.75
CA LEU A 410 -19.45 3.88 -19.67
C LEU A 410 -20.08 4.26 -18.31
N GLY A 411 -20.33 5.55 -18.09
CA GLY A 411 -20.91 6.02 -16.83
C GLY A 411 -19.82 6.19 -15.78
N LYS A 412 -19.89 5.43 -14.69
CA LYS A 412 -18.83 5.46 -13.66
C LYS A 412 -17.76 4.42 -13.95
N VAL A 413 -16.51 4.84 -13.85
CA VAL A 413 -15.30 4.04 -14.10
C VAL A 413 -14.32 4.21 -12.96
N LEU A 414 -13.30 3.36 -12.89
CA LEU A 414 -12.21 3.49 -11.92
C LEU A 414 -10.99 4.14 -12.55
N ILE A 415 -10.43 5.12 -11.87
CA ILE A 415 -9.16 5.79 -12.22
C ILE A 415 -8.20 5.72 -11.04
N LEU A 416 -6.94 6.03 -11.27
CA LEU A 416 -5.95 6.30 -10.23
C LEU A 416 -5.79 7.83 -10.16
N SER A 417 -6.19 8.42 -9.04
CA SER A 417 -6.04 9.86 -8.81
C SER A 417 -4.64 10.15 -8.26
N GLU A 418 -4.01 11.22 -8.70
CA GLU A 418 -2.70 11.68 -8.19
C GLU A 418 -2.80 12.71 -7.07
N ASP A 419 -3.93 13.40 -6.98
CA ASP A 419 -4.13 14.57 -6.13
C ASP A 419 -5.14 14.32 -4.98
N ARG A 420 -5.81 13.17 -5.03
CA ARG A 420 -6.88 12.74 -4.13
C ARG A 420 -8.12 13.66 -4.09
N ASP A 421 -8.33 14.59 -5.03
CA ASP A 421 -9.49 15.48 -4.97
C ASP A 421 -10.79 14.76 -5.37
N LYS A 422 -11.60 14.39 -4.39
CA LYS A 422 -12.89 13.71 -4.62
C LYS A 422 -13.93 14.60 -5.30
N ASN A 423 -13.74 15.92 -5.26
CA ASN A 423 -14.60 16.86 -5.97
C ASN A 423 -14.16 17.04 -7.43
N ASP A 424 -12.93 16.62 -7.74
CA ASP A 424 -12.31 16.75 -9.04
C ASP A 424 -11.31 15.60 -9.32
N PRO A 425 -11.77 14.34 -9.36
CA PRO A 425 -10.87 13.18 -9.25
C PRO A 425 -9.97 12.95 -10.48
N ASP A 426 -10.09 13.77 -11.52
CA ASP A 426 -9.52 13.63 -12.87
C ASP A 426 -8.63 14.82 -13.27
N ASP A 427 -7.94 15.45 -12.32
CA ASP A 427 -7.09 16.61 -12.61
C ASP A 427 -5.63 16.25 -13.00
N ASN A 428 -5.20 15.00 -12.80
CA ASN A 428 -3.86 14.48 -13.11
C ASN A 428 -3.77 12.93 -13.13
N ALA A 429 -4.53 12.17 -13.93
CA ALA A 429 -4.31 10.71 -13.96
C ALA A 429 -3.08 10.33 -14.84
N ALA A 430 -1.88 10.01 -14.31
CA ALA A 430 -0.73 9.60 -15.14
C ALA A 430 -0.45 8.08 -15.20
N GLY A 431 -1.43 7.26 -14.83
CA GLY A 431 -1.34 5.80 -14.85
C GLY A 431 -0.98 5.20 -13.49
N GLY A 432 -0.45 3.97 -13.47
CA GLY A 432 -0.18 3.24 -12.24
C GLY A 432 -0.80 1.84 -12.26
N SER A 433 -0.91 1.20 -11.10
CA SER A 433 -1.47 -0.15 -11.01
C SER A 433 -2.76 -0.17 -10.21
N PHE A 434 -3.77 -0.85 -10.72
CA PHE A 434 -4.88 -1.34 -9.91
C PHE A 434 -4.55 -2.77 -9.49
N ILE A 435 -4.72 -3.07 -8.22
CA ILE A 435 -4.55 -4.39 -7.64
C ILE A 435 -5.93 -4.85 -7.20
N PHE A 436 -6.41 -5.92 -7.80
CA PHE A 436 -7.62 -6.61 -7.38
C PHE A 436 -7.19 -7.86 -6.63
N ASP A 437 -7.37 -7.84 -5.32
CA ASP A 437 -7.14 -9.01 -4.47
C ASP A 437 -8.47 -9.72 -4.31
N PHE A 438 -8.55 -10.91 -4.90
CA PHE A 438 -9.73 -11.73 -4.78
C PHE A 438 -9.65 -12.48 -3.46
N ASP A 439 -10.75 -12.49 -2.72
CA ASP A 439 -10.97 -13.48 -1.65
C ASP A 439 -11.25 -14.87 -2.28
N GLY A 440 -10.71 -15.14 -3.48
CA GLY A 440 -10.49 -16.48 -4.03
C GLY A 440 -9.78 -16.69 -5.32
N PRO A 441 -9.12 -17.87 -5.52
CA PRO A 441 -8.75 -18.36 -6.84
C PRO A 441 -10.01 -18.30 -7.69
N SER A 442 -10.15 -17.24 -8.46
CA SER A 442 -11.34 -16.89 -9.20
C SER A 442 -11.08 -17.11 -10.68
N THR A 443 -12.15 -17.34 -11.42
CA THR A 443 -12.08 -17.26 -12.88
C THR A 443 -12.38 -15.83 -13.33
N VAL A 444 -11.35 -15.13 -13.79
CA VAL A 444 -11.51 -13.80 -14.40
C VAL A 444 -11.84 -13.98 -15.87
N HIS A 445 -13.05 -13.60 -16.26
CA HIS A 445 -13.57 -13.77 -17.63
C HIS A 445 -13.16 -12.63 -18.53
N SER A 446 -13.41 -11.38 -18.11
CA SER A 446 -13.11 -10.20 -18.93
C SER A 446 -12.95 -8.94 -18.10
N LEU A 447 -12.24 -7.96 -18.65
CA LEU A 447 -12.08 -6.62 -18.07
C LEU A 447 -12.26 -5.57 -19.16
N THR A 448 -12.98 -4.48 -18.89
CA THR A 448 -13.02 -3.34 -19.81
C THR A 448 -11.99 -2.29 -19.41
N LEU A 449 -11.20 -1.87 -20.39
CA LEU A 449 -10.20 -0.81 -20.27
C LEU A 449 -10.61 0.33 -21.18
N PHE A 450 -10.47 1.55 -20.71
CA PHE A 450 -10.85 2.75 -21.42
C PHE A 450 -9.69 3.73 -21.50
N ASP A 451 -9.47 4.27 -22.69
CA ASP A 451 -8.44 5.27 -22.98
C ASP A 451 -7.05 4.83 -22.52
N VAL A 452 -6.57 3.72 -23.08
CA VAL A 452 -5.25 3.12 -22.76
C VAL A 452 -4.33 3.14 -23.97
N GLU A 453 -4.25 4.27 -24.67
CA GLU A 453 -3.42 4.48 -25.87
C GLU A 453 -1.91 4.46 -25.56
N SER A 454 -1.54 4.80 -24.33
CA SER A 454 -0.19 4.59 -23.78
C SER A 454 0.10 3.12 -23.47
N GLY A 455 -0.93 2.28 -23.50
CA GLY A 455 -0.89 0.84 -23.26
C GLY A 455 -1.26 0.46 -21.82
N ALA A 456 -1.70 -0.78 -21.65
CA ALA A 456 -2.00 -1.39 -20.36
C ALA A 456 -1.47 -2.84 -20.31
N THR A 457 -1.18 -3.32 -19.11
CA THR A 457 -0.77 -4.70 -18.83
C THR A 457 -1.64 -5.30 -17.74
N VAL A 458 -2.30 -6.41 -18.04
CA VAL A 458 -3.13 -7.18 -17.10
C VAL A 458 -2.39 -8.47 -16.76
N SER A 459 -2.02 -8.63 -15.49
CA SER A 459 -1.31 -9.81 -14.96
C SER A 459 -2.19 -10.50 -13.91
N LEU A 460 -2.30 -11.83 -13.98
CA LEU A 460 -3.03 -12.61 -12.97
C LEU A 460 -2.09 -13.58 -12.28
N PHE A 461 -2.22 -13.69 -10.97
CA PHE A 461 -1.39 -14.51 -10.08
C PHE A 461 -2.25 -15.49 -9.29
N ASP A 462 -1.71 -16.66 -8.97
CA ASP A 462 -2.34 -17.57 -7.99
C ASP A 462 -2.08 -17.13 -6.54
N ASP A 463 -2.63 -17.88 -5.60
CA ASP A 463 -2.52 -17.71 -4.14
C ASP A 463 -1.08 -17.80 -3.62
N GLN A 464 -0.16 -18.38 -4.40
CA GLN A 464 1.26 -18.46 -4.09
C GLN A 464 2.07 -17.35 -4.77
N GLY A 465 1.40 -16.36 -5.37
CA GLY A 465 2.02 -15.26 -6.10
C GLY A 465 2.66 -15.67 -7.44
N VAL A 466 2.33 -16.85 -7.97
CA VAL A 466 2.87 -17.32 -9.25
C VAL A 466 2.05 -16.76 -10.40
N LEU A 467 2.72 -16.13 -11.36
CA LEU A 467 2.08 -15.59 -12.56
C LEU A 467 1.38 -16.70 -13.38
N LEU A 468 0.07 -16.57 -13.53
CA LEU A 468 -0.80 -17.45 -14.32
C LEU A 468 -0.90 -16.98 -15.77
N SER A 469 -1.18 -15.69 -15.97
CA SER A 469 -1.33 -15.10 -17.30
C SER A 469 -0.94 -13.63 -17.33
N VAL A 470 -0.51 -13.14 -18.49
CA VAL A 470 -0.22 -11.73 -18.73
C VAL A 470 -0.70 -11.34 -20.14
N GLN A 471 -1.41 -10.22 -20.23
CA GLN A 471 -1.89 -9.66 -21.49
C GLN A 471 -1.51 -8.17 -21.57
N THR A 472 -1.08 -7.74 -22.76
CA THR A 472 -0.76 -6.34 -23.02
C THR A 472 -1.69 -5.82 -24.11
N ILE A 473 -2.29 -4.66 -23.90
CA ILE A 473 -3.29 -4.08 -24.79
C ILE A 473 -3.09 -2.58 -24.92
N SER A 474 -3.61 -2.00 -26.00
CA SER A 474 -3.71 -0.55 -26.17
C SER A 474 -4.96 -0.23 -26.99
N THR A 475 -5.53 0.94 -26.78
CA THR A 475 -6.65 1.47 -27.58
C THR A 475 -6.18 2.63 -28.46
N ASP A 476 -7.07 3.12 -29.33
CA ASP A 476 -6.94 4.49 -29.83
C ASP A 476 -7.45 5.44 -28.72
N ASP A 477 -7.04 6.71 -28.79
CA ASP A 477 -7.46 7.81 -27.90
C ASP A 477 -9.00 7.93 -27.81
N GLY A 478 -9.53 7.92 -26.59
CA GLY A 478 -10.95 8.00 -26.24
C GLY A 478 -11.78 6.74 -26.53
N GLU A 479 -11.15 5.58 -26.77
CA GLU A 479 -11.85 4.32 -27.06
C GLU A 479 -11.75 3.31 -25.92
N ALA A 480 -12.79 2.48 -25.77
CA ALA A 480 -12.84 1.38 -24.80
C ALA A 480 -12.62 0.02 -25.47
N ILE A 481 -12.01 -0.92 -24.75
CA ILE A 481 -11.84 -2.31 -25.16
C ILE A 481 -12.16 -3.27 -24.02
N THR A 482 -12.99 -4.27 -24.29
CA THR A 482 -13.17 -5.41 -23.38
C THR A 482 -12.17 -6.50 -23.73
N LEU A 483 -11.24 -6.76 -22.82
CA LEU A 483 -10.26 -7.82 -22.92
C LEU A 483 -10.88 -9.15 -22.50
N ASP A 484 -10.78 -10.16 -23.37
CA ASP A 484 -11.16 -11.54 -23.10
C ASP A 484 -10.01 -12.26 -22.40
N ILE A 485 -10.23 -12.77 -21.19
CA ILE A 485 -9.20 -13.32 -20.30
C ILE A 485 -9.43 -14.82 -20.07
N ASP A 486 -10.61 -15.20 -19.56
CA ASP A 486 -10.99 -16.58 -19.21
C ASP A 486 -9.89 -17.36 -18.45
N GLN A 487 -9.27 -16.71 -17.45
CA GLN A 487 -8.22 -17.28 -16.62
C GLN A 487 -8.78 -17.75 -15.28
N SER A 488 -8.76 -19.06 -15.03
CA SER A 488 -9.16 -19.68 -13.77
C SER A 488 -8.05 -19.67 -12.72
N GLY A 489 -8.44 -19.63 -11.45
CA GLY A 489 -7.55 -19.80 -10.30
C GLY A 489 -6.73 -18.57 -9.93
N ALA A 490 -7.13 -17.38 -10.36
CA ALA A 490 -6.44 -16.14 -10.03
C ALA A 490 -6.85 -15.66 -8.63
N ALA A 491 -5.90 -15.56 -7.71
CA ALA A 491 -6.11 -14.94 -6.39
C ALA A 491 -5.83 -13.44 -6.42
N GLN A 492 -5.02 -12.97 -7.38
CA GLN A 492 -4.76 -11.54 -7.60
C GLN A 492 -4.76 -11.20 -9.09
N MET A 493 -5.28 -10.02 -9.43
CA MET A 493 -5.13 -9.39 -10.74
C MET A 493 -4.53 -8.00 -10.60
N VAL A 494 -3.39 -7.77 -11.26
CA VAL A 494 -2.71 -6.47 -11.33
C VAL A 494 -2.90 -5.88 -12.72
N VAL A 495 -3.49 -4.69 -12.80
CA VAL A 495 -3.72 -3.94 -14.04
C VAL A 495 -2.86 -2.69 -14.02
N THR A 496 -1.76 -2.68 -14.76
CA THR A 496 -0.87 -1.53 -14.88
C THR A 496 -1.20 -0.71 -16.12
N LEU A 497 -1.61 0.54 -15.92
CA LEU A 497 -1.78 1.56 -16.97
C LEU A 497 -0.47 2.33 -17.15
N HIS A 498 0.00 2.49 -18.39
CA HIS A 498 1.26 3.19 -18.72
C HIS A 498 1.08 4.69 -19.00
N GLY A 499 -0.12 5.21 -18.75
CA GLY A 499 -0.54 6.61 -18.87
C GLY A 499 -1.95 6.79 -18.28
N SER A 500 -2.58 7.94 -18.53
CA SER A 500 -4.00 8.16 -18.23
C SER A 500 -4.85 7.02 -18.80
N GLY A 501 -5.94 6.70 -18.10
CA GLY A 501 -6.87 5.66 -18.49
C GLY A 501 -7.75 5.22 -17.34
N ALA A 502 -8.75 4.41 -17.65
CA ALA A 502 -9.73 3.93 -16.68
C ALA A 502 -10.06 2.44 -16.85
N ILE A 503 -10.59 1.86 -15.77
CA ILE A 503 -11.11 0.50 -15.73
C ILE A 503 -12.63 0.53 -15.59
N ASP A 504 -13.31 -0.35 -16.31
CA ASP A 504 -14.75 -0.58 -16.18
C ASP A 504 -15.08 -2.08 -16.30
N ASN A 505 -16.28 -2.47 -15.88
CA ASN A 505 -16.91 -3.77 -16.17
C ASN A 505 -15.96 -4.98 -16.00
N LEU A 506 -15.71 -5.38 -14.75
CA LEU A 506 -14.99 -6.60 -14.42
C LEU A 506 -15.97 -7.78 -14.40
N SER A 507 -15.75 -8.78 -15.25
CA SER A 507 -16.49 -10.03 -15.22
C SER A 507 -15.64 -11.13 -14.61
N LEU A 508 -16.15 -11.74 -13.56
CA LEU A 508 -15.49 -12.83 -12.86
C LEU A 508 -16.49 -13.86 -12.36
N THR A 509 -16.00 -15.07 -12.10
CA THR A 509 -16.66 -16.08 -11.28
C THR A 509 -15.75 -16.31 -10.09
N VAL A 510 -16.23 -15.99 -8.89
CA VAL A 510 -15.52 -16.39 -7.66
C VAL A 510 -15.67 -17.90 -7.56
N ASP A 511 -14.57 -18.61 -7.73
CA ASP A 511 -14.53 -20.08 -7.77
C ASP A 511 -14.39 -20.58 -6.33
N ASN A 512 -15.36 -21.35 -5.83
CA ASN A 512 -15.30 -21.97 -4.50
C ASN A 512 -14.38 -23.21 -4.47
N ALA A 513 -13.29 -23.21 -5.25
CA ALA A 513 -12.53 -24.41 -5.56
C ALA A 513 -11.73 -24.98 -4.37
N GLU A 514 -11.47 -24.16 -3.35
CA GLU A 514 -11.08 -24.59 -2.01
C GLU A 514 -12.34 -25.07 -1.30
N GLY A 515 -12.64 -26.36 -1.45
CA GLY A 515 -13.92 -26.95 -1.07
C GLY A 515 -14.39 -26.58 0.33
N ASP A 516 -15.34 -25.64 0.36
CA ASP A 516 -16.31 -25.39 1.41
C ASP A 516 -16.51 -26.66 2.27
N LEU A 517 -15.87 -26.64 3.44
CA LEU A 517 -15.90 -27.70 4.42
C LEU A 517 -17.18 -27.52 5.24
N GLY A 518 -17.35 -28.30 6.31
CA GLY A 518 -18.55 -28.12 7.14
C GLY A 518 -18.42 -26.87 7.99
N ASP A 519 -19.30 -25.89 7.77
CA ASP A 519 -19.34 -24.67 8.56
C ASP A 519 -20.14 -24.85 9.85
N LYS A 520 -19.94 -23.94 10.80
CA LYS A 520 -20.72 -23.84 12.02
C LYS A 520 -21.35 -22.47 12.15
N LEU A 521 -22.66 -22.40 11.96
CA LEU A 521 -23.44 -21.17 12.07
C LEU A 521 -24.28 -21.20 13.36
N MET A 522 -24.25 -20.11 14.11
CA MET A 522 -25.06 -19.88 15.31
C MET A 522 -25.69 -18.49 15.16
N GLY A 523 -27.02 -18.42 14.98
CA GLY A 523 -27.72 -17.15 14.84
C GLY A 523 -27.63 -16.33 16.12
N GLY A 524 -28.23 -16.83 17.19
CA GLY A 524 -28.14 -16.19 18.50
C GLY A 524 -29.51 -15.77 18.99
N ALA A 525 -29.72 -14.49 19.24
CA ALA A 525 -31.00 -13.95 19.63
C ALA A 525 -31.50 -12.97 18.57
N GLY A 526 -32.73 -13.12 18.11
CA GLY A 526 -33.36 -12.29 17.08
C GLY A 526 -33.84 -13.13 15.89
N ASP A 527 -34.51 -12.51 14.92
CA ASP A 527 -35.07 -13.25 13.79
C ASP A 527 -33.99 -13.44 12.69
N ASP A 528 -33.20 -14.51 12.76
CA ASP A 528 -32.02 -14.68 11.91
C ASP A 528 -32.29 -15.39 10.57
N VAL A 529 -31.37 -15.22 9.61
CA VAL A 529 -31.35 -15.95 8.33
C VAL A 529 -30.02 -16.67 8.14
N LEU A 530 -30.06 -17.99 8.10
CA LEU A 530 -28.86 -18.83 8.06
C LEU A 530 -28.81 -19.68 6.78
N THR A 531 -27.68 -19.67 6.09
CA THR A 531 -27.43 -20.50 4.90
C THR A 531 -26.07 -21.20 5.05
N GLY A 532 -26.06 -22.54 5.17
CA GLY A 532 -24.83 -23.32 5.33
C GLY A 532 -23.90 -23.19 4.12
N GLY A 533 -24.34 -23.64 2.95
CA GLY A 533 -23.53 -23.57 1.73
C GLY A 533 -23.36 -24.96 1.12
N ALA A 534 -22.18 -25.22 0.56
CA ALA A 534 -21.71 -26.58 0.30
C ALA A 534 -21.20 -27.18 1.63
N GLY A 535 -20.37 -28.23 1.59
CA GLY A 535 -19.89 -28.81 2.85
C GLY A 535 -20.93 -29.64 3.62
N ALA A 536 -20.70 -29.80 4.92
CA ALA A 536 -21.54 -30.58 5.82
C ALA A 536 -21.69 -29.82 7.13
N ASP A 537 -22.71 -28.96 7.16
CA ASP A 537 -22.73 -27.84 8.11
C ASP A 537 -23.42 -28.19 9.41
N THR A 538 -23.14 -27.41 10.44
CA THR A 538 -23.89 -27.38 11.69
C THR A 538 -24.54 -26.02 11.82
N ILE A 539 -25.87 -25.97 11.73
CA ILE A 539 -26.64 -24.73 11.77
C ILE A 539 -27.54 -24.77 12.99
N ASP A 540 -27.43 -23.75 13.84
CA ASP A 540 -28.22 -23.53 15.04
C ASP A 540 -28.87 -22.14 14.90
N GLY A 541 -30.20 -22.07 14.81
CA GLY A 541 -30.93 -20.81 14.73
C GLY A 541 -30.70 -19.98 15.99
N GLY A 542 -31.11 -20.51 17.14
CA GLY A 542 -30.89 -19.89 18.43
C GLY A 542 -32.19 -19.68 19.19
N ASP A 543 -32.41 -18.44 19.63
CA ASP A 543 -33.63 -17.96 20.23
C ASP A 543 -34.39 -17.11 19.19
N ASP A 544 -35.73 -17.17 19.17
CA ASP A 544 -36.63 -16.35 18.32
C ASP A 544 -36.92 -16.98 16.93
N ARG A 545 -37.38 -16.20 15.94
CA ARG A 545 -37.85 -16.77 14.66
C ARG A 545 -36.71 -16.83 13.64
N ASP A 546 -36.15 -18.01 13.47
CA ASP A 546 -35.10 -18.18 12.48
C ASP A 546 -35.57 -18.78 11.16
N VAL A 547 -34.87 -18.40 10.10
CA VAL A 547 -35.04 -18.96 8.76
C VAL A 547 -33.76 -19.62 8.32
N ILE A 548 -33.78 -20.95 8.30
CA ILE A 548 -32.66 -21.76 7.84
C ILE A 548 -32.91 -22.15 6.39
N VAL A 549 -32.09 -21.63 5.48
CA VAL A 549 -32.28 -21.75 4.05
C VAL A 549 -31.49 -22.94 3.51
N GLY A 550 -32.21 -23.91 2.96
CA GLY A 550 -31.66 -24.98 2.16
C GLY A 550 -31.10 -26.16 2.95
N GLY A 551 -29.92 -26.63 2.51
CA GLY A 551 -29.20 -27.77 3.08
C GLY A 551 -28.75 -28.81 2.05
N THR A 552 -27.53 -29.30 2.21
CA THR A 552 -26.88 -30.30 1.35
C THR A 552 -26.80 -31.67 2.02
N ALA A 553 -25.74 -32.42 1.77
CA ALA A 553 -25.61 -33.82 2.14
C ALA A 553 -24.65 -33.98 3.31
N GLY A 554 -25.15 -33.85 4.53
CA GLY A 554 -24.31 -33.98 5.72
C GLY A 554 -24.73 -33.04 6.83
N ASP A 555 -25.46 -31.99 6.47
CA ASP A 555 -25.77 -30.94 7.42
C ASP A 555 -26.68 -31.42 8.54
N VAL A 556 -26.51 -30.76 9.67
CA VAL A 556 -27.26 -30.91 10.89
C VAL A 556 -27.84 -29.56 11.23
N VAL A 557 -29.17 -29.46 11.15
CA VAL A 557 -29.92 -28.25 11.43
C VAL A 557 -30.63 -28.39 12.77
N THR A 558 -30.61 -27.34 13.57
CA THR A 558 -31.47 -27.23 14.74
C THR A 558 -32.04 -25.81 14.77
N GLY A 559 -33.32 -25.69 15.11
CA GLY A 559 -33.93 -24.38 15.37
C GLY A 559 -33.32 -23.73 16.61
N GLY A 560 -33.16 -24.51 17.68
CA GLY A 560 -32.50 -24.08 18.90
C GLY A 560 -33.25 -24.61 20.11
N THR A 561 -32.84 -24.25 21.33
CA THR A 561 -33.70 -24.49 22.49
C THR A 561 -34.42 -23.20 22.81
N GLY A 562 -35.64 -23.06 22.30
CA GLY A 562 -36.52 -21.95 22.61
C GLY A 562 -36.48 -21.51 24.06
N SER A 563 -36.65 -20.21 24.26
CA SER A 563 -36.58 -19.59 25.57
C SER A 563 -37.36 -20.41 26.60
N SER A 564 -36.74 -20.69 27.75
CA SER A 564 -37.26 -21.57 28.82
C SER A 564 -38.61 -21.16 29.46
N THR A 565 -39.35 -20.23 28.86
CA THR A 565 -40.67 -19.81 29.29
C THR A 565 -41.77 -20.37 28.37
N ALA A 566 -42.67 -21.15 28.95
CA ALA A 566 -43.72 -21.93 28.27
C ALA A 566 -44.83 -21.13 27.54
N ASN A 567 -44.54 -19.94 27.01
CA ASN A 567 -45.37 -19.16 26.08
C ASN A 567 -44.46 -18.41 25.09
N ASP A 568 -43.50 -19.13 24.53
CA ASP A 568 -42.73 -18.65 23.39
C ASP A 568 -43.64 -18.70 22.15
N ALA A 569 -44.11 -17.55 21.69
CA ALA A 569 -44.96 -17.45 20.51
C ALA A 569 -44.20 -16.84 19.33
N ASP A 570 -42.95 -16.49 19.57
CA ASP A 570 -41.97 -15.83 18.72
C ASP A 570 -41.13 -16.90 18.03
N ASP A 571 -40.62 -17.86 18.81
CA ASP A 571 -39.73 -18.97 18.47
C ASP A 571 -40.42 -19.98 17.54
N ILE A 572 -40.35 -19.71 16.24
CA ILE A 572 -40.98 -20.52 15.19
C ILE A 572 -39.97 -20.67 14.06
N ASP A 573 -39.19 -21.73 14.10
CA ASP A 573 -38.12 -21.92 13.14
C ASP A 573 -38.64 -22.47 11.82
N ILE A 574 -38.10 -21.90 10.75
CA ILE A 574 -38.48 -22.23 9.38
C ILE A 574 -37.27 -22.84 8.67
N LEU A 575 -37.37 -24.13 8.34
CA LEU A 575 -36.46 -24.78 7.40
C LEU A 575 -36.98 -24.59 5.97
N ASP A 576 -36.46 -23.61 5.25
CA ASP A 576 -36.88 -23.30 3.88
C ASP A 576 -36.17 -24.17 2.83
N LEU A 577 -36.89 -25.17 2.32
CA LEU A 577 -36.39 -26.08 1.29
C LEU A 577 -36.84 -25.72 -0.14
N ARG A 578 -37.40 -24.53 -0.35
CA ARG A 578 -37.89 -24.11 -1.67
C ARG A 578 -36.74 -24.06 -2.67
N GLY A 579 -36.97 -24.57 -3.88
CA GLY A 579 -35.98 -24.55 -4.96
C GLY A 579 -35.06 -25.77 -5.04
N LEU A 580 -34.96 -26.59 -3.99
CA LEU A 580 -34.07 -27.77 -3.92
C LEU A 580 -34.62 -29.05 -4.61
N GLY A 581 -35.66 -28.92 -5.44
CA GLY A 581 -36.28 -30.05 -6.12
C GLY A 581 -37.20 -30.89 -5.23
N PRO A 582 -37.56 -32.12 -5.64
CA PRO A 582 -38.51 -32.94 -4.91
C PRO A 582 -37.89 -33.54 -3.65
N PHE A 583 -38.57 -33.39 -2.51
CA PHE A 583 -38.15 -33.96 -1.22
C PHE A 583 -39.31 -34.68 -0.52
N ARG A 584 -38.99 -35.45 0.53
CA ARG A 584 -39.96 -35.97 1.50
C ARG A 584 -39.41 -35.87 2.92
N VAL A 585 -40.28 -35.57 3.87
CA VAL A 585 -39.96 -35.60 5.30
C VAL A 585 -40.17 -37.01 5.85
N VAL A 586 -39.15 -37.55 6.52
CA VAL A 586 -39.15 -38.87 7.16
C VAL A 586 -38.71 -38.77 8.63
N GLN A 587 -39.09 -39.74 9.47
CA GLN A 587 -38.70 -39.79 10.90
C GLN A 587 -39.12 -38.58 11.74
N HIS A 588 -40.31 -38.03 11.48
CA HIS A 588 -40.90 -36.92 12.22
C HIS A 588 -41.37 -37.36 13.62
N SER A 589 -40.67 -36.92 14.66
CA SER A 589 -41.15 -36.96 16.05
C SER A 589 -41.46 -35.54 16.52
N LEU A 590 -42.61 -35.39 17.17
CA LEU A 590 -42.84 -34.23 18.03
C LEU A 590 -41.88 -34.31 19.20
N ASP A 591 -41.37 -33.16 19.59
CA ASP A 591 -40.52 -32.96 20.75
C ASP A 591 -41.33 -33.12 22.06
N ALA A 592 -40.78 -32.66 23.18
CA ALA A 592 -41.38 -32.83 24.50
C ALA A 592 -42.54 -31.87 24.79
N ASP A 593 -42.62 -30.71 24.14
CA ASP A 593 -43.70 -29.73 24.32
C ASP A 593 -44.77 -29.75 23.21
N GLU A 594 -44.52 -30.54 22.15
CA GLU A 594 -45.39 -30.80 21.00
C GLU A 594 -45.60 -29.60 20.05
N ASN A 595 -44.74 -28.57 20.09
CA ASN A 595 -44.77 -27.47 19.12
C ASN A 595 -43.75 -27.64 17.97
N SER A 596 -42.63 -28.34 18.22
CA SER A 596 -41.52 -28.48 17.28
C SER A 596 -41.43 -29.90 16.71
N THR A 597 -40.64 -30.06 15.65
CA THR A 597 -40.44 -31.35 14.99
C THR A 597 -38.96 -31.65 14.82
N SER A 598 -38.59 -32.89 15.11
CA SER A 598 -37.27 -33.44 14.81
C SER A 598 -37.40 -34.58 13.81
N GLY A 599 -36.47 -34.67 12.87
CA GLY A 599 -36.50 -35.72 11.86
C GLY A 599 -35.41 -35.64 10.82
N ARG A 600 -35.73 -36.13 9.63
CA ARG A 600 -34.82 -36.17 8.49
C ARG A 600 -35.57 -35.87 7.20
N VAL A 601 -35.00 -35.01 6.37
CA VAL A 601 -35.48 -34.78 5.00
C VAL A 601 -34.71 -35.67 4.05
N GLU A 602 -35.39 -36.31 3.11
CA GLU A 602 -34.77 -37.05 2.01
C GLU A 602 -35.06 -36.35 0.69
N PHE A 603 -34.02 -35.89 0.00
CA PHE A 603 -34.08 -35.29 -1.32
C PHE A 603 -34.09 -36.37 -2.40
N LEU A 604 -34.80 -36.12 -3.49
CA LEU A 604 -35.10 -37.11 -4.52
C LEU A 604 -34.62 -36.63 -5.90
N ASP A 605 -34.17 -37.56 -6.72
CA ASP A 605 -33.98 -37.32 -8.15
C ASP A 605 -35.34 -37.32 -8.89
N THR A 606 -35.31 -37.04 -10.20
CA THR A 606 -36.51 -37.03 -11.05
C THR A 606 -37.23 -38.38 -11.12
N ASP A 607 -36.54 -39.47 -10.80
CA ASP A 607 -37.06 -40.83 -10.80
C ASP A 607 -37.57 -41.27 -9.41
N GLY A 608 -37.44 -40.41 -8.38
CA GLY A 608 -37.87 -40.64 -7.00
C GLY A 608 -36.87 -41.44 -6.15
N THR A 609 -35.62 -41.56 -6.58
CA THR A 609 -34.53 -42.16 -5.81
C THR A 609 -33.96 -41.14 -4.84
N VAL A 610 -33.65 -41.54 -3.61
CA VAL A 610 -33.00 -40.65 -2.65
C VAL A 610 -31.59 -40.30 -3.11
N THR A 611 -31.30 -39.01 -3.25
CA THR A 611 -29.98 -38.47 -3.60
C THR A 611 -29.13 -38.22 -2.36
N HIS A 612 -29.70 -37.52 -1.38
CA HIS A 612 -29.09 -37.24 -0.07
C HIS A 612 -30.16 -36.96 0.99
N SER A 613 -29.71 -36.57 2.20
CA SER A 613 -30.59 -36.24 3.31
C SER A 613 -30.01 -35.22 4.26
N LEU A 614 -30.90 -34.50 4.91
CA LEU A 614 -30.65 -33.47 5.92
C LEU A 614 -31.27 -33.90 7.24
N ALA A 615 -30.52 -33.85 8.34
CA ALA A 615 -31.06 -34.05 9.68
C ALA A 615 -31.51 -32.70 10.25
N TYR A 616 -32.69 -32.65 10.88
CA TYR A 616 -33.17 -31.45 11.56
C TYR A 616 -33.71 -31.79 12.96
N ALA A 617 -33.59 -30.83 13.87
CA ALA A 617 -34.14 -30.87 15.22
C ALA A 617 -34.84 -29.54 15.53
N GLU A 618 -35.84 -29.56 16.41
CA GLU A 618 -36.55 -28.36 16.87
C GLU A 618 -36.98 -27.40 15.74
N ILE A 619 -37.72 -27.89 14.73
CA ILE A 619 -38.25 -27.06 13.62
C ILE A 619 -39.78 -27.09 13.58
N GLU A 620 -40.44 -25.94 13.59
CA GLU A 620 -41.90 -25.77 13.54
C GLU A 620 -42.46 -25.81 12.11
N GLN A 621 -41.70 -25.32 11.11
CA GLN A 621 -42.14 -25.20 9.73
C GLN A 621 -41.10 -25.67 8.70
N ILE A 622 -41.54 -26.50 7.73
CA ILE A 622 -40.73 -27.00 6.58
C ILE A 622 -41.48 -26.74 5.27
#